data_AF-A0A357G1Y2-F1
#
_entry.id   AF-A0A357G1Y2-F1
#
_cell.length_a   1.000
_cell.length_b   1.000
_cell.length_c   1.000
_cell.angle_alpha   90.00
_cell.angle_beta   90.00
_cell.angle_gamma   90.00
#
_symmetry.space_group_name_H-M   'P 1'
#
loop_
_entity.id
_entity.type
_entity.pdbx_description
1 polymer ?
#
loop_
_entity_poly.entity_id
_entity_poly.type
_entity_poly.pdbx_seq_one_letter_code
_entity_poly.pdbx_strand_id
1 'polypeptide(L)' 'KIHQKYQGETRPVLEINPGHSLIKKMAAMAEGGTTGEDMKDAAFLLLDQARIIQGQPLKNPAAFTRRMTAFMERGLS' A
#
# COMPACT_ATOMS: atom_id res chain seq x y z
N LYS A 1 -14.37 -18.59 36.88
CA LYS A 1 -14.36 -17.31 36.13
C LYS A 1 -13.48 -17.49 34.91
N ILE A 2 -14.08 -17.53 33.72
CA ILE A 2 -13.38 -17.74 32.44
C ILE A 2 -12.72 -16.42 32.06
N HIS A 3 -11.38 -16.39 31.98
CA HIS A 3 -10.64 -15.23 31.48
C HIS A 3 -10.57 -15.34 29.96
N GLN A 4 -11.61 -14.87 29.27
CA GLN A 4 -11.57 -14.69 27.83
C GLN A 4 -10.71 -13.47 27.54
N LYS A 5 -9.43 -13.69 27.24
CA LYS A 5 -8.53 -12.63 26.76
C LYS A 5 -9.05 -12.17 25.40
N TYR A 6 -9.70 -11.02 25.37
CA TYR A 6 -10.04 -10.30 24.14
C TYR A 6 -8.72 -9.81 23.52
N GLN A 7 -8.09 -10.63 22.69
CA GLN A 7 -7.04 -10.14 21.80
C GLN A 7 -7.76 -9.39 20.68
N GLY A 8 -7.93 -8.08 20.84
CA GLY A 8 -8.39 -7.24 19.73
C GLY A 8 -7.50 -7.44 18.51
N GLU A 9 -8.08 -7.37 17.31
CA GLU A 9 -7.32 -7.49 16.06
C GLU A 9 -6.17 -6.47 16.02
N THR A 10 -4.95 -6.92 16.22
CA THR A 10 -3.76 -6.07 16.10
C THR A 10 -3.54 -5.75 14.63
N ARG A 11 -3.53 -4.46 14.27
CA ARG A 11 -3.18 -4.05 12.91
C ARG A 11 -1.69 -4.33 12.67
N PRO A 12 -1.31 -5.00 11.58
CA PRO A 12 0.10 -5.23 11.26
C PRO A 12 0.81 -3.92 10.97
N VAL A 13 2.10 -3.85 11.31
CA VAL A 13 2.99 -2.73 10.98
C VAL A 13 3.51 -2.90 9.55
N LEU A 14 3.41 -1.84 8.74
CA LEU A 14 4.01 -1.80 7.40
C LEU A 14 5.43 -1.24 7.51
N GLU A 15 6.43 -2.11 7.35
CA GLU A 15 7.83 -1.70 7.29
C GLU A 15 8.21 -1.32 5.85
N ILE A 16 8.87 -0.17 5.69
CA ILE A 16 9.33 0.32 4.39
C ILE A 16 10.85 0.44 4.37
N ASN A 17 11.47 0.16 3.22
CA ASN A 17 12.90 0.36 3.01
C ASN A 17 13.16 1.78 2.43
N PRO A 18 13.72 2.73 3.20
CA PRO A 18 13.98 4.09 2.72
C PRO A 18 15.05 4.13 1.61
N GLY A 19 15.89 3.09 1.50
CA GLY A 19 16.88 2.97 0.43
C GLY A 19 16.27 2.62 -0.93
N HIS A 20 15.04 2.10 -0.97
CA HIS A 20 14.41 1.62 -2.20
C HIS A 20 14.00 2.77 -3.12
N SER A 21 14.24 2.61 -4.42
CA SER A 21 14.02 3.65 -5.44
C SER A 21 12.56 4.13 -5.49
N LEU A 22 11.58 3.23 -5.37
CA LEU A 22 10.16 3.58 -5.30
C LEU A 22 9.84 4.49 -4.10
N ILE A 23 10.35 4.15 -2.91
CA ILE A 23 10.08 4.92 -1.68
C ILE A 23 10.68 6.32 -1.80
N LYS A 24 11.89 6.45 -2.35
CA LYS A 24 12.51 7.75 -2.62
C LYS A 24 11.70 8.59 -3.60
N LYS A 25 11.17 7.99 -4.67
CA LYS A 25 10.30 8.69 -5.64
C LYS A 25 9.00 9.16 -5.00
N MET A 26 8.34 8.30 -4.21
CA MET A 26 7.12 8.67 -3.49
C MET A 26 7.38 9.80 -2.47
N ALA A 27 8.52 9.79 -1.78
CA ALA A 27 8.92 10.89 -0.90
C ALA A 27 9.08 12.22 -1.66
N ALA A 28 9.82 12.21 -2.77
CA ALA A 28 10.01 13.40 -3.61
C ALA A 28 8.67 13.93 -4.19
N MET A 29 7.77 13.03 -4.58
CA MET A 29 6.42 13.41 -5.04
C MET A 29 5.62 14.09 -3.92
N ALA A 30 5.69 13.57 -2.69
CA ALA A 30 5.01 14.16 -1.54
C ALA A 30 5.57 15.56 -1.21
N GLU A 31 6.91 15.72 -1.24
CA GLU A 31 7.58 17.01 -1.06
C GLU A 31 7.22 18.02 -2.16
N GLY A 32 7.08 17.54 -3.40
CA GLY A 32 6.62 18.34 -4.55
C GLY A 32 5.12 18.68 -4.55
N GLY A 33 4.39 18.37 -3.47
CA GLY A 33 2.97 18.71 -3.32
C GLY A 33 2.00 17.73 -3.98
N THR A 34 2.47 16.58 -4.48
CA THR A 34 1.59 15.52 -5.00
C THR A 34 0.88 14.85 -3.82
N THR A 35 -0.31 15.34 -3.53
CA THR A 35 -1.11 14.95 -2.35
C THR A 35 -2.50 14.41 -2.71
N GLY A 36 -2.74 14.16 -4.00
CA GLY A 36 -4.02 13.70 -4.55
C GLY A 36 -4.16 12.18 -4.67
N GLU A 37 -5.09 11.78 -5.55
CA GLU A 37 -5.41 10.36 -5.78
C GLU A 37 -4.20 9.53 -6.21
N ASP A 38 -3.25 10.10 -6.96
CA ASP A 38 -2.04 9.38 -7.40
C ASP A 38 -1.17 8.90 -6.24
N MET A 39 -0.94 9.77 -5.23
CA MET A 39 -0.16 9.40 -4.05
C MET A 39 -0.89 8.33 -3.24
N LYS A 40 -2.20 8.49 -3.08
CA LYS A 40 -3.07 7.54 -2.38
C LYS A 40 -3.05 6.18 -3.06
N ASP A 41 -3.20 6.14 -4.38
CA ASP A 41 -3.20 4.90 -5.15
C ASP A 41 -1.84 4.20 -5.10
N ALA A 42 -0.74 4.94 -5.22
CA ALA A 42 0.61 4.40 -5.06
C ALA A 42 0.82 3.79 -3.66
N ALA A 43 0.36 4.47 -2.60
CA ALA A 43 0.45 3.96 -1.22
C ALA A 43 -0.38 2.69 -1.02
N PHE A 44 -1.59 2.62 -1.59
CA PHE A 44 -2.41 1.40 -1.53
C PHE A 44 -1.80 0.25 -2.34
N LEU A 45 -1.23 0.52 -3.51
CA LEU A 45 -0.53 -0.50 -4.30
C LEU A 45 0.68 -1.05 -3.55
N LEU A 46 1.47 -0.19 -2.89
CA LEU A 46 2.59 -0.62 -2.05
C LEU A 46 2.12 -1.53 -0.89
N LEU A 47 1.03 -1.15 -0.21
CA LEU A 47 0.45 -1.96 0.85
C LEU A 47 -0.07 -3.32 0.35
N ASP A 48 -0.74 -3.33 -0.79
CA ASP A 48 -1.26 -4.56 -1.40
C ASP A 48 -0.11 -5.48 -1.85
N GLN A 49 0.98 -4.94 -2.40
CA GLN A 49 2.20 -5.71 -2.68
C GLN A 49 2.82 -6.32 -1.43
N ALA A 50 2.89 -5.57 -0.32
CA ALA A 50 3.42 -6.08 0.94
C ALA A 50 2.60 -7.28 1.45
N ARG A 51 1.27 -7.23 1.29
CA ARG A 51 0.39 -8.37 1.61
C ARG A 51 0.68 -9.59 0.74
N ILE A 52 0.80 -9.40 -0.57
CA ILE A 52 1.09 -10.48 -1.52
C ILE A 52 2.41 -11.18 -1.15
N ILE A 53 3.47 -10.40 -0.86
CA ILE A 53 4.78 -10.94 -0.46
C ILE A 53 4.69 -11.76 0.83
N GLN A 54 3.84 -11.35 1.78
CA GLN A 54 3.61 -12.07 3.03
C GLN A 54 2.60 -13.23 2.90
N GLY A 55 2.13 -13.55 1.69
CA GLY A 55 1.10 -14.57 1.48
C GLY A 55 -0.27 -14.18 2.08
N GLN A 56 -0.48 -12.91 2.39
CA GLN A 56 -1.75 -12.40 2.91
C GLN A 56 -2.72 -12.11 1.77
N PRO A 57 -4.02 -12.37 1.96
CA PRO A 57 -5.03 -12.03 0.96
C PRO A 57 -5.12 -10.51 0.79
N LEU A 58 -5.37 -10.07 -0.44
CA LEU A 58 -5.75 -8.69 -0.71
C LEU A 58 -7.11 -8.39 -0.08
N LYS A 59 -7.20 -7.31 0.71
CA LYS A 59 -8.47 -6.90 1.33
C LYS A 59 -9.55 -6.54 0.29
N ASN A 60 -9.13 -6.02 -0.87
CA ASN A 60 -10.05 -5.69 -1.96
C ASN A 60 -9.34 -5.91 -3.31
N PRO A 61 -9.45 -7.12 -3.90
CA PRO A 61 -8.84 -7.44 -5.18
C PRO A 61 -9.28 -6.51 -6.32
N ALA A 62 -10.56 -6.15 -6.39
CA ALA A 62 -11.09 -5.27 -7.44
C ALA A 62 -10.48 -3.86 -7.37
N ALA A 63 -10.32 -3.31 -6.17
CA ALA A 63 -9.68 -2.02 -5.98
C ALA A 63 -8.18 -2.06 -6.32
N PHE A 64 -7.50 -3.16 -5.99
CA PHE A 64 -6.10 -3.38 -6.41
C PHE A 64 -5.98 -3.41 -7.94
N THR A 65 -6.79 -4.21 -8.62
CA THR A 65 -6.79 -4.31 -10.09
C THR A 65 -7.03 -2.95 -10.73
N ARG A 66 -8.04 -2.20 -10.27
CA ARG A 66 -8.34 -0.86 -10.79
C ARG A 66 -7.15 0.09 -10.65
N ARG A 67 -6.51 0.13 -9.48
CA ARG A 67 -5.32 0.97 -9.24
C ARG A 67 -4.14 0.56 -10.12
N MET A 68 -3.92 -0.75 -10.27
CA MET A 68 -2.83 -1.27 -11.08
C MET A 68 -3.03 -0.93 -12.56
N THR A 69 -4.24 -1.11 -13.09
CA THR A 69 -4.57 -0.73 -14.47
C THR A 69 -4.33 0.76 -14.71
N ALA A 70 -4.85 1.64 -13.84
CA ALA A 70 -4.65 3.07 -13.97
C ALA A 70 -3.15 3.46 -13.89
N PHE A 71 -2.37 2.79 -13.05
CA PHE A 71 -0.93 3.00 -12.97
C PHE A 71 -0.21 2.57 -14.25
N MET A 72 -0.59 1.42 -14.83
CA MET A 72 -0.04 0.93 -16.09
C MET A 72 -0.37 1.85 -17.26
N GLU A 73 -1.62 2.32 -17.38
CA GLU A 73 -2.05 3.26 -18.43
C GLU A 73 -1.21 4.53 -18.43
N ARG A 74 -0.97 5.13 -17.25
CA ARG A 74 -0.10 6.31 -17.09
C ARG A 74 1.36 6.03 -17.49
N GLY A 75 1.86 4.83 -17.24
CA GLY A 75 3.23 4.44 -17.57
C GLY A 75 3.47 4.13 -19.05
N LEU A 76 2.40 3.93 -19.83
CA LEU A 76 2.45 3.74 -21.28
C LEU A 76 2.25 5.04 -22.07
N SER A 77 1.96 6.15 -21.37
CA SER A 77 1.69 7.47 -21.94
C SER A 77 2.98 8.25 -22.24
#